data_AF-A0A0B5ILZ3-F1
#
_entry.id   AF-A0A0B5ILZ3-F1
#
_cell.length_a   1.000
_cell.length_b   1.000
_cell.length_c   1.000
_cell.angle_alpha   90.00
_cell.angle_beta   90.00
_cell.angle_gamma   90.00
#
_symmetry.space_group_name_H-M   'P 1'
#
loop_
_entity.id
_entity.type
_entity.pdbx_description
1 polymer ?
#
loop_
_entity_poly.entity_id
_entity_poly.type
_entity_poly.pdbx_seq_one_letter_code
_entity_poly.pdbx_strand_id
1 'polypeptide(L)' 'MSEYADSTKVTRGAGSPAAALAMVFKLVESAQSRWRAITGAHLVPLVRAGARFENGHLVERTENHAA' A
#
# COMPACT_ATOMS: atom_id res chain seq x y z
N MET A 1 40.25 -4.19 9.71
CA MET A 1 39.45 -3.50 8.67
C MET A 1 38.45 -4.50 8.14
N SER A 2 37.19 -4.38 8.55
CA SER A 2 36.09 -5.21 8.06
C SER A 2 35.54 -4.55 6.81
N GLU A 3 35.84 -5.12 5.63
CA GLU A 3 35.17 -4.76 4.40
C GLU A 3 33.99 -5.71 4.24
N TYR A 4 32.84 -5.33 4.82
CA TYR A 4 31.57 -5.96 4.51
C TYR A 4 31.10 -5.41 3.17
N ALA A 5 31.63 -5.98 2.09
CA ALA A 5 31.25 -5.59 0.73
C ALA A 5 29.82 -6.08 0.44
N ASP A 6 28.97 -5.07 0.23
CA ASP A 6 27.62 -5.04 -0.33
C ASP A 6 27.09 -6.36 -0.91
N SER A 7 26.11 -6.97 -0.22
CA SER A 7 25.44 -8.20 -0.66
C SER A 7 24.18 -7.90 -1.47
N THR A 8 24.22 -7.04 -2.49
CA THR A 8 23.08 -6.89 -3.39
C THR A 8 23.20 -7.90 -4.54
N LYS A 9 22.73 -9.13 -4.29
CA LYS A 9 22.68 -10.19 -5.30
C LYS A 9 21.75 -9.76 -6.44
N VAL A 10 22.32 -9.28 -7.54
CA VAL A 10 21.58 -8.89 -8.76
C VAL A 10 20.72 -10.07 -9.23
N THR A 11 19.41 -9.86 -9.32
CA THR A 11 18.50 -10.85 -9.90
C THR A 11 18.70 -10.84 -11.41
N ARG A 12 19.26 -11.93 -11.96
CA ARG A 12 19.58 -12.09 -13.40
C ARG A 12 18.37 -11.99 -14.34
N GLY A 13 17.15 -11.89 -13.82
CA GLY A 13 15.92 -11.83 -14.60
C GLY A 13 15.48 -10.43 -15.02
N ALA A 14 15.85 -9.38 -14.27
CA ALA A 14 15.29 -8.04 -14.50
C ALA A 14 16.18 -7.11 -15.32
N GLY A 15 17.49 -7.39 -15.46
CA GLY A 15 18.42 -6.54 -16.22
C GLY A 15 18.72 -5.16 -15.62
N SER A 16 17.80 -4.56 -14.85
CA SER A 16 17.97 -3.36 -14.05
C SER A 16 16.91 -3.26 -12.93
N PRO A 17 17.13 -2.44 -11.88
CA PRO A 17 16.12 -2.18 -10.85
C PRO A 17 14.84 -1.55 -11.39
N ALA A 18 14.95 -0.64 -12.36
CA ALA A 18 13.80 -0.01 -13.00
C ALA A 18 12.91 -1.03 -13.73
N ALA A 19 13.54 -1.98 -14.44
CA ALA A 19 12.82 -3.06 -15.11
C ALA A 19 12.17 -4.03 -14.12
N ALA A 20 12.79 -4.30 -12.97
CA ALA A 20 12.17 -5.08 -11.90
C ALA A 20 10.90 -4.41 -11.37
N LEU A 21 10.95 -3.10 -11.10
CA LEU A 21 9.80 -2.32 -10.63
C LEU A 21 8.68 -2.29 -11.67
N ALA A 22 9.02 -2.10 -12.94
CA ALA A 22 8.04 -2.15 -14.02
C ALA A 22 7.35 -3.52 -14.09
N MET A 23 8.09 -4.62 -13.93
CA MET A 23 7.53 -5.97 -13.93
C MET A 23 6.56 -6.18 -12.76
N VAL A 24 6.93 -5.75 -11.55
CA VAL A 24 6.05 -5.81 -10.37
C VAL A 24 4.80 -4.96 -10.59
N PHE A 25 4.94 -3.74 -11.10
CA PHE A 25 3.82 -2.86 -11.40
C PHE A 25 2.85 -3.52 -12.38
N LYS A 26 3.34 -4.07 -13.50
CA LYS A 26 2.49 -4.74 -14.50
C LYS A 26 1.81 -5.98 -13.95
N LEU A 27 2.46 -6.74 -13.07
CA LEU A 27 1.85 -7.90 -12.39
C LEU A 27 0.69 -7.46 -11.47
N VAL A 28 0.89 -6.41 -10.68
CA VAL A 28 -0.13 -5.85 -9.79
C VAL A 28 -1.29 -5.24 -10.58
N GLU A 29 -0.99 -4.47 -11.63
CA GLU A 29 -1.99 -3.88 -12.53
C GLU A 29 -2.83 -4.97 -13.23
N SER A 30 -2.20 -6.04 -13.71
CA SER A 30 -2.90 -7.17 -14.33
C SER A 30 -3.80 -7.89 -13.31
N ALA A 31 -3.31 -8.08 -12.08
CA ALA A 31 -4.06 -8.69 -11.01
C ALA A 31 -5.26 -7.83 -10.56
N GLN A 32 -5.15 -6.50 -10.61
CA GLN A 32 -6.20 -5.56 -10.21
C GLN A 32 -7.51 -5.80 -10.98
N SER A 33 -7.44 -6.10 -12.28
CA SER A 33 -8.63 -6.40 -13.09
C SER A 33 -9.37 -7.67 -12.66
N ARG A 34 -8.66 -8.59 -11.99
CA ARG A 34 -9.16 -9.92 -11.63
C ARG A 34 -9.58 -10.04 -10.17
N TRP A 35 -9.05 -9.18 -9.30
CA TRP A 35 -9.40 -9.19 -7.88
C TRP A 35 -10.67 -8.40 -7.62
N ARG A 36 -11.48 -8.87 -6.67
CA ARG A 36 -12.66 -8.15 -6.20
C ARG A 36 -12.23 -6.81 -5.60
N ALA A 37 -12.79 -5.72 -6.12
CA ALA A 37 -12.57 -4.40 -5.55
C ALA A 37 -13.01 -4.40 -4.07
N ILE A 38 -12.15 -3.88 -3.19
CA ILE A 38 -12.49 -3.66 -1.79
C ILE A 38 -13.46 -2.48 -1.74
N THR A 39 -14.68 -2.70 -1.25
CA THR A 39 -15.75 -1.69 -1.18
C THR A 39 -15.36 -0.41 -0.42
N GLY A 40 -14.33 -0.46 0.42
CA GLY A 40 -13.84 0.67 1.23
C GLY A 40 -12.67 1.48 0.66
N ALA A 41 -12.27 1.31 -0.61
CA ALA A 41 -11.11 2.03 -1.16
C ALA A 41 -11.25 3.57 -1.07
N HIS A 42 -12.48 4.08 -1.17
CA HIS A 42 -12.80 5.50 -1.02
C HIS A 42 -12.62 6.03 0.42
N LEU A 43 -12.49 5.15 1.42
CA LEU A 43 -12.28 5.50 2.83
C LEU A 43 -10.79 5.60 3.21
N VAL A 44 -9.89 5.14 2.33
CA VAL A 44 -8.43 5.20 2.57
C VAL A 44 -7.91 6.61 2.87
N PRO A 45 -8.40 7.69 2.21
CA PRO A 45 -8.00 9.05 2.60
C PRO A 45 -8.33 9.40 4.05
N LEU A 46 -9.46 8.94 4.58
CA LEU A 46 -9.88 9.16 5.97
C LEU A 46 -9.01 8.37 6.96
N VAL A 47 -8.64 7.14 6.61
CA VAL A 47 -7.68 6.34 7.38
C VAL A 47 -6.32 7.05 7.43
N ARG A 48 -5.84 7.58 6.29
CA ARG A 48 -4.59 8.35 6.24
C ARG A 48 -4.65 9.66 7.04
N ALA A 49 -5.83 10.25 7.16
CA ALA A 49 -6.06 11.44 8.00
C ALA A 49 -6.18 11.12 9.50
N GLY A 50 -6.15 9.84 9.89
CA GLY A 50 -6.22 9.41 11.30
C GLY A 50 -7.64 9.31 11.85
N ALA A 51 -8.67 9.22 11.00
CA ALA A 51 -10.03 9.01 11.44
C ALA A 51 -10.19 7.63 12.10
N ARG A 52 -11.00 7.54 13.17
CA ARG A 52 -11.22 6.28 13.90
C ARG A 52 -12.22 5.41 13.14
N PHE A 53 -11.85 4.16 12.91
CA PHE A 53 -12.73 3.15 12.34
C PHE A 53 -12.93 2.01 13.34
N GLU A 54 -14.17 1.52 13.45
CA GLU A 54 -14.52 0.32 14.23
C GLU A 54 -15.27 -0.65 13.31
N ASN A 55 -14.78 -1.88 13.21
CA ASN A 55 -15.35 -2.91 12.32
C ASN A 55 -15.54 -2.45 10.84
N GLY A 56 -14.70 -1.52 10.38
CA GLY A 56 -14.79 -0.95 9.02
C GLY A 56 -15.75 0.23 8.88
N HIS A 57 -16.40 0.66 9.95
CA HIS A 57 -17.26 1.84 9.98
C HIS A 57 -16.53 3.05 10.57
N LEU A 58 -16.69 4.21 9.93
CA LEU A 58 -16.18 5.47 10.44
C LEU A 58 -16.91 5.83 11.74
N VAL A 59 -16.17 6.03 12.82
CA VAL A 59 -16.72 6.51 14.09
C VAL A 59 -16.64 8.03 14.05
N GLU A 60 -17.78 8.69 13.81
CA GLU A 60 -17.89 10.12 14.05
C GLU A 60 -17.76 10.40 15.55
N ARG A 61 -16.89 11.34 15.92
CA ARG A 61 -16.92 11.90 17.27
C ARG A 61 -18.22 12.67 17.36
N THR A 62 -19.22 12.13 18.06
CA THR A 62 -20.35 12.94 18.53
C THR A 62 -19.74 14.03 19.40
N GLU A 63 -19.58 15.21 18.82
CA GLU A 63 -19.52 16.43 19.60
C GLU A 63 -20.92 16.60 20.18
N ASN A 64 -21.16 15.93 21.32
CA ASN A 64 -22.16 16.41 22.26
C ASN A 64 -21.64 17.74 22.79
N HIS A 65 -21.72 18.78 21.96
CA HIS A 65 -21.78 20.15 22.44
C HIS A 65 -23.19 20.35 22.97
N ALA A 66 -23.42 19.83 24.18
CA ALA A 66 -24.55 20.26 24.98
C ALA A 66 -24.28 21.72 25.35
N ALA A 67 -25.03 22.63 24.74
CA ALA A 67 -25.31 23.97 25.25
C ALA A 67 -26.80 24.01 25.62
#